data_AF-A0A2R6PGT4-F1
#
_entry.id   AF-A0A2R6PGT4-F1
#
_cell.length_a   1.000
_cell.length_b   1.000
_cell.length_c   1.000
_cell.angle_alpha   90.00
_cell.angle_beta   90.00
_cell.angle_gamma   90.00
#
_symmetry.space_group_name_H-M   'P 1'
#
loop_
_entity.id
_entity.type
_entity.pdbx_description
1 polymer ?
#
loop_
_entity_poly.entity_id
_entity_poly.type
_entity_poly.pdbx_seq_one_letter_code
_entity_poly.pdbx_strand_id
1 'polypeptide(L)'
;MSYLVFDTNVLIDHLNVLRWFSEDIEAMDLPMKIIVPRVVLSELDGLKNREGLSWFARTATTLLYEKAKSAKSVRVQAQSQTLNTVIQNYEVGRKNDLAILDCCRYFCTKGAVALVSSDKNLCIDCENEGIFTVIPPRRGWSSRELARCLNIADYTSFRQDQSAKYRPSKNGKRMAQTEAPITYDDDMMDIDDDGGSVTSSVEDYVPSHALDALHLQIIDHFLLVLKELVYRARQEARDAAPPTQSQYAPRYRRKEFHSWDVGDCLDYLGSKKPLKDSQPSLSTFLLRRNEDRGWRRGQDWPRQAWENVLEALETVGTQFQDGVVLASLAELKPHVKDVFAKPLRPTGM
;
A
#
# COMPACT_ATOMS: atom_id res chain seq x y z
N MET A 1 19.23 0.07 18.56
CA MET A 1 18.08 0.58 17.80
C MET A 1 18.53 0.76 16.36
N SER A 2 17.78 0.22 15.40
CA SER A 2 18.11 0.33 13.97
C SER A 2 17.10 1.20 13.24
N TYR A 3 17.53 1.90 12.21
CA TYR A 3 16.70 2.80 11.41
C TYR A 3 16.75 2.39 9.94
N LEU A 4 15.58 2.31 9.31
CA LEU A 4 15.44 2.01 7.89
C LEU A 4 14.87 3.22 7.18
N VAL A 5 15.64 3.85 6.29
CA VAL A 5 15.25 5.06 5.57
C VAL A 5 14.78 4.68 4.17
N PHE A 6 13.61 5.16 3.75
CA PHE A 6 13.08 4.89 2.40
C PHE A 6 13.15 6.11 1.48
N ASP A 7 13.55 5.86 0.24
CA ASP A 7 13.46 6.82 -0.87
C ASP A 7 12.05 6.82 -1.53
N THR A 8 11.68 7.94 -2.15
CA THR A 8 10.40 8.15 -2.85
C THR A 8 10.14 7.10 -3.92
N ASN A 9 11.15 6.76 -4.71
CA ASN A 9 11.01 5.76 -5.78
C ASN A 9 10.59 4.39 -5.21
N VAL A 10 11.15 4.03 -4.06
CA VAL A 10 10.85 2.79 -3.37
C VAL A 10 9.43 2.84 -2.79
N LEU A 11 9.01 3.98 -2.22
CA LEU A 11 7.65 4.13 -1.72
C LEU A 11 6.59 4.06 -2.82
N ILE A 12 6.89 4.56 -4.03
CA ILE A 12 5.97 4.47 -5.17
C ILE A 12 5.89 3.03 -5.69
N ASP A 13 7.04 2.36 -5.82
CA ASP A 13 7.12 1.05 -6.49
C ASP A 13 6.78 -0.11 -5.51
N HIS A 14 6.93 0.11 -4.21
CA HIS A 14 6.93 -0.96 -3.22
C HIS A 14 6.32 -0.57 -1.86
N LEU A 15 5.30 0.30 -1.88
CA LEU A 15 4.54 0.69 -0.70
C LEU A 15 4.06 -0.50 0.16
N ASN A 16 3.62 -1.60 -0.45
CA ASN A 16 3.14 -2.78 0.27
C ASN A 16 4.26 -3.46 1.07
N VAL A 17 5.51 -3.43 0.58
CA VAL A 17 6.66 -3.98 1.30
C VAL A 17 6.86 -3.19 2.59
N LEU A 18 6.79 -1.85 2.52
CA LEU A 18 6.84 -1.01 3.73
C LEU A 18 5.69 -1.35 4.69
N ARG A 19 4.46 -1.49 4.17
CA ARG A 19 3.29 -1.82 4.99
C ARG A 19 3.51 -3.13 5.75
N TRP A 20 3.84 -4.21 5.06
CA TRP A 20 3.98 -5.50 5.72
C TRP A 20 5.22 -5.56 6.60
N PHE A 21 6.32 -4.97 6.16
CA PHE A 21 7.52 -4.90 6.97
C PHE A 21 7.27 -4.14 8.28
N SER A 22 6.48 -3.05 8.24
CA SER A 22 6.09 -2.31 9.45
C SER A 22 5.27 -3.15 10.43
N GLU A 23 4.35 -3.97 9.91
CA GLU A 23 3.49 -4.87 10.70
C GLU A 23 4.28 -6.07 11.22
N ASP A 24 5.19 -6.62 10.42
CA ASP A 24 6.06 -7.74 10.79
C ASP A 24 7.04 -7.32 11.91
N ILE A 25 7.62 -6.11 11.81
CA ILE A 25 8.44 -5.52 12.88
C ILE A 25 7.68 -5.44 14.19
N GLU A 26 6.43 -4.98 14.15
CA GLU A 26 5.60 -4.81 15.34
C GLU A 26 5.15 -6.15 15.93
N ALA A 27 4.80 -7.11 15.07
CA ALA A 27 4.44 -8.46 15.51
C ALA A 27 5.61 -9.18 16.20
N MET A 28 6.83 -8.91 15.76
CA MET A 28 8.07 -9.48 16.32
C MET A 28 8.74 -8.59 17.38
N ASP A 29 8.14 -7.45 17.72
CA ASP A 29 8.68 -6.44 18.65
C ASP A 29 10.16 -6.08 18.39
N LEU A 30 10.53 -5.96 17.11
CA LEU A 30 11.92 -5.68 16.75
C LEU A 30 12.30 -4.23 17.07
N PRO A 31 13.51 -3.96 17.59
CA PRO A 31 13.97 -2.62 17.95
C PRO A 31 14.41 -1.81 16.72
N MET A 32 13.51 -1.66 15.75
CA MET A 32 13.74 -1.03 14.46
C MET A 32 12.64 0.00 14.15
N LYS A 33 13.04 1.09 13.49
CA LYS A 33 12.12 2.14 13.03
C LYS A 33 12.30 2.44 11.56
N ILE A 34 11.19 2.48 10.84
CA ILE A 34 11.10 2.94 9.46
C ILE A 34 10.99 4.47 9.48
N ILE A 35 11.94 5.14 8.85
CA ILE A 35 12.00 6.59 8.72
C ILE A 35 11.66 6.98 7.29
N VAL A 36 10.68 7.85 7.15
CA VAL A 36 10.33 8.50 5.87
C VAL A 36 10.93 9.91 5.89
N PRO A 37 11.93 10.21 5.04
CA PRO A 37 12.49 11.54 4.93
C PRO A 37 11.41 12.57 4.59
N ARG A 38 11.54 13.79 5.11
CA ARG A 38 10.55 14.84 4.86
C ARG A 38 10.46 15.21 3.38
N VAL A 39 11.61 15.20 2.68
CA VAL A 39 11.67 15.52 1.25
C VAL A 39 10.84 14.54 0.41
N VAL A 40 10.76 13.29 0.82
CA VAL A 40 9.98 12.24 0.15
C VAL A 40 8.48 12.58 0.17
N LEU A 41 7.96 13.15 1.27
CA LEU A 41 6.57 13.62 1.31
C LEU A 41 6.33 14.77 0.33
N SER A 42 7.28 15.71 0.23
CA SER A 42 7.18 16.83 -0.72
C SER A 42 7.24 16.35 -2.18
N GLU A 43 8.02 15.32 -2.47
CA GLU A 43 8.05 14.71 -3.80
C GLU A 43 6.75 13.98 -4.12
N LEU A 44 6.21 13.20 -3.18
CA LEU A 44 4.91 12.54 -3.35
C LEU A 44 3.80 13.57 -3.58
N ASP A 45 3.81 14.70 -2.87
CA ASP A 45 2.86 15.80 -3.10
C ASP A 45 3.00 16.40 -4.51
N GLY A 46 4.23 16.60 -5.00
CA GLY A 46 4.47 17.06 -6.37
C GLY A 46 3.97 16.08 -7.42
N LEU A 47 4.09 14.77 -7.17
CA LEU A 47 3.67 13.71 -8.10
C LEU A 47 2.14 13.53 -8.18
N LYS A 48 1.37 14.05 -7.22
CA LYS A 48 -0.10 14.06 -7.29
C LYS A 48 -0.64 14.81 -8.52
N ASN A 49 0.10 15.78 -9.02
CA ASN A 49 -0.28 16.57 -10.19
C ASN A 49 0.23 16.00 -11.52
N ARG A 50 0.97 14.87 -11.48
CA ARG A 50 1.59 14.28 -12.67
C ARG A 50 0.72 13.14 -13.22
N GLU A 51 0.34 13.26 -14.49
CA GLU A 51 -0.45 12.23 -15.19
C GLU A 51 0.26 10.86 -15.13
N GLY A 52 -0.51 9.81 -14.81
CA GLY A 52 -0.04 8.43 -14.74
C GLY A 52 0.60 7.99 -13.42
N LEU A 53 1.01 8.93 -12.54
CA LEU A 53 1.59 8.63 -11.22
C LEU A 53 0.73 9.15 -10.06
N SER A 54 -0.23 10.02 -10.33
CA SER A 54 -1.07 10.67 -9.34
C SER A 54 -1.78 9.68 -8.40
N TRP A 55 -2.40 8.63 -8.96
CA TRP A 55 -3.04 7.54 -8.21
C TRP A 55 -2.08 6.88 -7.21
N PHE A 56 -0.86 6.54 -7.64
CA PHE A 56 0.14 5.89 -6.80
C PHE A 56 0.67 6.82 -5.72
N ALA A 57 0.92 8.08 -6.07
CA ALA A 57 1.39 9.09 -5.12
C ALA A 57 0.35 9.38 -4.03
N ARG A 58 -0.94 9.41 -4.38
CA ARG A 58 -2.03 9.58 -3.41
C ARG A 58 -2.23 8.35 -2.54
N THR A 59 -2.16 7.15 -3.12
CA THR A 59 -2.22 5.89 -2.36
C THR A 59 -1.07 5.81 -1.36
N ALA A 60 0.16 6.13 -1.81
CA ALA A 60 1.34 6.18 -0.95
C ALA A 60 1.20 7.18 0.18
N THR A 61 0.75 8.41 -0.11
CA THR A 61 0.56 9.42 0.95
C THR A 61 -0.49 8.98 1.98
N THR A 62 -1.59 8.39 1.51
CA THR A 62 -2.70 7.94 2.39
C THR A 62 -2.22 6.84 3.33
N LEU A 63 -1.49 5.86 2.81
CA LEU A 63 -0.93 4.77 3.62
C LEU A 63 0.13 5.27 4.61
N LEU A 64 1.03 6.15 4.17
CA LEU A 64 2.07 6.72 5.05
C LEU A 64 1.45 7.53 6.20
N TYR A 65 0.41 8.30 5.91
CA TYR A 65 -0.31 9.06 6.93
C TYR A 65 -0.96 8.15 7.96
N GLU A 66 -1.63 7.07 7.52
CA GLU A 66 -2.22 6.08 8.42
C GLU A 66 -1.16 5.43 9.29
N LYS A 67 -0.09 4.89 8.69
CA LYS A 67 1.00 4.22 9.43
C LYS A 67 1.73 5.16 10.38
N ALA A 68 1.98 6.41 10.00
CA ALA A 68 2.60 7.37 10.91
C ALA A 68 1.74 7.72 12.14
N LYS A 69 0.41 7.49 12.07
CA LYS A 69 -0.53 7.74 13.16
C LYS A 69 -0.79 6.49 14.01
N SER A 70 -0.85 5.31 13.40
CA SER A 70 -1.23 4.06 14.06
C SER A 70 -0.04 3.17 14.43
N ALA A 71 1.03 3.19 13.64
CA ALA A 71 2.19 2.31 13.81
C ALA A 71 3.24 2.95 14.73
N LYS A 72 3.81 2.15 15.62
CA LYS A 72 4.98 2.50 16.44
C LYS A 72 6.27 2.40 15.62
N SER A 73 6.27 1.57 14.59
CA SER A 73 7.46 1.29 13.77
C SER A 73 7.72 2.33 12.68
N VAL A 74 6.70 3.05 12.19
CA VAL A 74 6.84 4.03 11.10
C VAL A 74 6.84 5.47 11.63
N ARG A 75 7.79 6.29 11.16
CA ARG A 75 7.90 7.70 11.55
C ARG A 75 8.32 8.57 10.37
N VAL A 76 7.68 9.74 10.26
CA VAL A 76 8.14 10.82 9.38
C VAL A 76 9.24 11.63 10.08
N GLN A 77 10.30 11.96 9.35
CA GLN A 77 11.38 12.83 9.81
C GLN A 77 10.82 14.19 10.27
N ALA A 78 11.07 14.55 11.52
CA ALA A 78 10.68 15.86 12.05
C ALA A 78 11.63 16.96 11.55
N GLN A 79 11.17 18.21 11.53
CA GLN A 79 11.96 19.34 11.01
C GLN A 79 13.29 19.57 11.76
N SER A 80 13.35 19.24 13.06
CA SER A 80 14.58 19.32 13.86
C SER A 80 15.52 18.12 13.69
N GLN A 81 15.14 17.11 12.89
CA GLN A 81 15.90 15.88 12.67
C GLN A 81 16.74 15.97 11.40
N THR A 82 17.57 16.99 11.32
CA THR A 82 18.44 17.29 10.18
C THR A 82 19.78 17.78 10.71
N LEU A 83 20.85 17.56 9.94
CA LEU A 83 22.16 18.16 10.22
C LEU A 83 22.34 19.51 9.50
N ASN A 84 21.31 19.97 8.77
CA ASN A 84 21.33 21.18 7.96
C ASN A 84 22.52 21.22 6.99
N THR A 85 22.76 20.10 6.29
CA THR A 85 23.82 20.03 5.28
C THR A 85 23.68 21.18 4.28
N VAL A 86 24.75 21.98 4.13
CA VAL A 86 24.78 23.14 3.24
C VAL A 86 24.81 22.64 1.81
N ILE A 87 23.77 22.99 1.04
CA ILE A 87 23.67 22.65 -0.37
C ILE A 87 24.38 23.73 -1.19
N GLN A 88 25.38 23.34 -1.96
CA GLN A 88 26.08 24.28 -2.84
C GLN A 88 25.25 24.59 -4.09
N ASN A 89 25.50 25.74 -4.72
CA ASN A 89 24.74 26.19 -5.89
C ASN A 89 24.78 25.20 -7.07
N TYR A 90 25.87 24.43 -7.23
CA TYR A 90 25.99 23.42 -8.28
C TYR A 90 25.26 22.10 -7.94
N GLU A 91 24.86 21.92 -6.69
CA GLU A 91 24.19 20.72 -6.19
C GLU A 91 22.66 20.87 -6.10
N VAL A 92 22.12 22.02 -6.54
CA VAL A 92 20.68 22.30 -6.50
C VAL A 92 19.86 21.22 -7.22
N GLY A 93 20.40 20.65 -8.30
CA GLY A 93 19.78 19.54 -9.03
C GLY A 93 19.70 18.22 -8.25
N ARG A 94 20.50 18.06 -7.18
CA ARG A 94 20.55 16.89 -6.29
C ARG A 94 20.05 17.21 -4.88
N LYS A 95 19.35 18.32 -4.70
CA LYS A 95 18.87 18.79 -3.40
C LYS A 95 18.06 17.74 -2.63
N ASN A 96 17.28 16.92 -3.34
CA ASN A 96 16.45 15.92 -2.71
C ASN A 96 17.28 14.72 -2.24
N ASP A 97 18.18 14.20 -3.08
CA ASP A 97 19.16 13.18 -2.71
C ASP A 97 19.98 13.61 -1.49
N LEU A 98 20.49 14.86 -1.49
CA LEU A 98 21.25 15.41 -0.38
C LEU A 98 20.42 15.54 0.91
N ALA A 99 19.12 15.83 0.79
CA ALA A 99 18.22 15.86 1.95
C ALA A 99 17.93 14.45 2.50
N ILE A 100 17.88 13.42 1.64
CA ILE A 100 17.77 12.02 2.09
C ILE A 100 19.08 11.59 2.77
N LEU A 101 20.23 11.94 2.20
CA LEU A 101 21.54 11.67 2.79
C LEU A 101 21.70 12.35 4.15
N ASP A 102 21.31 13.63 4.27
CA ASP A 102 21.27 14.35 5.54
C ASP A 102 20.38 13.66 6.59
N CYS A 103 19.23 13.12 6.15
CA CYS A 103 18.37 12.31 7.00
C CYS A 103 19.12 11.06 7.52
N CYS A 104 19.75 10.30 6.63
CA CYS A 104 20.53 9.12 7.01
C CYS A 104 21.63 9.48 8.00
N ARG A 105 22.46 10.50 7.71
CA ARG A 105 23.53 10.99 8.59
C ARG A 105 23.00 11.36 9.97
N TYR A 106 21.87 12.06 10.05
CA TYR A 106 21.26 12.40 11.33
C TYR A 106 20.93 11.16 12.15
N PHE A 107 20.33 10.12 11.54
CA PHE A 107 19.98 8.90 12.26
C PHE A 107 21.17 7.99 12.56
N CYS A 108 22.28 8.09 11.81
CA CYS A 108 23.54 7.42 12.13
C CYS A 108 24.09 7.86 13.49
N THR A 109 23.85 9.12 13.89
CA THR A 109 24.21 9.60 15.23
C THR A 109 23.40 8.94 16.36
N LYS A 110 22.33 8.20 16.02
CA LYS A 110 21.40 7.58 16.99
C LYS A 110 21.42 6.06 16.97
N GLY A 111 21.95 5.45 15.92
CA GLY A 111 21.96 3.99 15.76
C GLY A 111 22.35 3.56 14.36
N ALA A 112 22.25 2.25 14.10
CA ALA A 112 22.53 1.69 12.78
C ALA A 112 21.47 2.15 11.77
N VAL A 113 21.91 2.59 10.59
CA VAL A 113 21.02 3.06 9.51
C VAL A 113 21.22 2.20 8.27
N ALA A 114 20.11 1.84 7.65
CA ALA A 114 20.06 1.27 6.32
C ALA A 114 19.22 2.18 5.40
N LEU A 115 19.73 2.54 4.24
CA LEU A 115 18.97 3.23 3.19
C LEU A 115 18.39 2.20 2.23
N VAL A 116 17.11 2.34 1.89
CA VAL A 116 16.48 1.60 0.79
C VAL A 116 16.21 2.56 -0.36
N SER A 117 16.97 2.41 -1.45
CA SER A 117 16.82 3.22 -2.66
C SER A 117 17.12 2.41 -3.91
N SER A 118 16.44 2.75 -5.00
CA SER A 118 16.74 2.23 -6.34
C SER A 118 17.67 3.16 -7.13
N ASP A 119 18.01 4.33 -6.60
CA ASP A 119 18.94 5.27 -7.21
C ASP A 119 20.38 4.91 -6.85
N LYS A 120 21.15 4.50 -7.87
CA LYS A 120 22.55 4.10 -7.71
C LYS A 120 23.44 5.24 -7.23
N ASN A 121 23.18 6.47 -7.66
CA ASN A 121 24.02 7.61 -7.28
C ASN A 121 23.84 7.93 -5.79
N LEU A 122 22.59 7.92 -5.31
CA LEU A 122 22.30 8.10 -3.88
C LEU A 122 22.87 6.95 -3.04
N CYS A 123 22.79 5.70 -3.54
CA CYS A 123 23.39 4.55 -2.84
C CYS A 123 24.91 4.69 -2.73
N ILE A 124 25.60 5.05 -3.82
CA ILE A 124 27.06 5.26 -3.82
C ILE A 124 27.45 6.35 -2.82
N ASP A 125 26.73 7.47 -2.80
CA ASP A 125 27.00 8.57 -1.86
C ASP A 125 26.82 8.12 -0.39
N CYS A 126 25.81 7.31 -0.11
CA CYS A 126 25.61 6.75 1.23
C CYS A 126 26.70 5.74 1.63
N GLU A 127 27.11 4.86 0.72
CA GLU A 127 28.17 3.87 0.97
C GLU A 127 29.52 4.53 1.23
N ASN A 128 29.83 5.63 0.52
CA ASN A 128 31.03 6.43 0.76
C ASN A 128 31.10 7.00 2.19
N GLU A 129 29.95 7.11 2.86
CA GLU A 129 29.85 7.56 4.25
C GLU A 129 29.70 6.41 5.25
N GLY A 130 29.81 5.17 4.79
CA GLY A 130 29.65 3.97 5.63
C GLY A 130 28.19 3.67 6.01
N ILE A 131 27.22 4.21 5.28
CA ILE A 131 25.80 3.92 5.47
C ILE A 131 25.45 2.69 4.63
N PHE A 132 24.85 1.68 5.27
CA PHE A 132 24.43 0.46 4.57
C PHE A 132 23.30 0.77 3.60
N THR A 133 23.34 0.22 2.38
CA THR A 133 22.30 0.43 1.37
C THR A 133 21.68 -0.89 0.92
N VAL A 134 20.38 -0.84 0.61
CA VAL A 134 19.60 -1.95 0.09
C VAL A 134 18.94 -1.47 -1.20
N ILE A 135 19.29 -2.12 -2.31
CA ILE A 135 18.68 -1.86 -3.60
C ILE A 135 17.57 -2.89 -3.83
N PRO A 136 16.30 -2.48 -3.95
CA PRO A 136 15.21 -3.39 -4.26
C PRO A 136 15.50 -4.17 -5.57
N PRO A 137 15.37 -5.50 -5.58
CA PRO A 137 15.45 -6.27 -6.81
C PRO A 137 14.30 -5.87 -7.74
N ARG A 138 14.54 -6.00 -9.05
CA ARG A 138 13.56 -5.64 -10.08
C ARG A 138 12.27 -6.46 -10.03
N ARG A 139 12.26 -7.60 -9.35
CA ARG A 139 11.14 -8.54 -9.21
C ARG A 139 11.24 -9.25 -7.86
N GLY A 140 10.11 -9.67 -7.31
CA GLY A 140 10.04 -10.51 -6.10
C GLY A 140 10.18 -9.78 -4.77
N TRP A 141 10.42 -8.45 -4.78
CA TRP A 141 10.75 -7.76 -3.54
C TRP A 141 9.63 -7.81 -2.49
N SER A 142 9.94 -8.43 -1.36
CA SER A 142 9.03 -8.73 -0.26
C SER A 142 9.57 -8.30 1.11
N SER A 143 8.71 -8.31 2.12
CA SER A 143 9.07 -8.06 3.52
C SER A 143 10.18 -9.01 3.99
N ARG A 144 10.06 -10.31 3.63
CA ARG A 144 11.07 -11.34 3.89
C ARG A 144 12.41 -11.08 3.21
N GLU A 145 12.40 -10.67 1.95
CA GLU A 145 13.66 -10.35 1.25
C GLU A 145 14.35 -9.13 1.85
N LEU A 146 13.60 -8.11 2.23
CA LEU A 146 14.12 -6.95 2.94
C LEU A 146 14.72 -7.35 4.29
N ALA A 147 14.04 -8.19 5.07
CA ALA A 147 14.55 -8.73 6.33
C ALA A 147 15.86 -9.52 6.13
N ARG A 148 15.94 -10.33 5.06
CA ARG A 148 17.14 -11.06 4.68
C ARG A 148 18.30 -10.12 4.33
N CYS A 149 18.04 -9.07 3.54
CA CYS A 149 19.06 -8.06 3.21
C CYS A 149 19.57 -7.30 4.43
N LEU A 150 18.71 -7.11 5.45
CA LEU A 150 19.07 -6.47 6.72
C LEU A 150 19.70 -7.45 7.73
N ASN A 151 19.92 -8.72 7.34
CA ASN A 151 20.48 -9.77 8.16
C ASN A 151 19.73 -9.99 9.49
N ILE A 152 18.39 -9.96 9.44
CA ILE A 152 17.54 -10.26 10.60
C ILE A 152 17.48 -11.77 10.77
N ALA A 153 17.81 -12.28 11.96
CA ALA A 153 17.94 -13.72 12.22
C ALA A 153 16.65 -14.51 11.90
N ASP A 154 15.49 -14.01 12.37
CA ASP A 154 14.18 -14.65 12.17
C ASP A 154 13.45 -14.16 10.91
N TYR A 155 14.19 -13.94 9.82
CA TYR A 155 13.61 -13.45 8.56
C TYR A 155 12.52 -14.37 7.98
N THR A 156 12.50 -15.66 8.33
CA THR A 156 11.49 -16.63 7.87
C THR A 156 10.08 -16.30 8.37
N SER A 157 9.97 -15.65 9.53
CA SER A 157 8.70 -15.19 10.10
C SER A 157 8.10 -13.99 9.34
N PHE A 158 8.89 -13.30 8.52
CA PHE A 158 8.40 -12.21 7.68
C PHE A 158 7.60 -12.75 6.50
N ARG A 159 6.62 -11.97 6.07
CA ARG A 159 5.75 -12.33 4.95
C ARG A 159 6.53 -12.34 3.63
N GLN A 160 6.40 -13.42 2.88
CA GLN A 160 6.83 -13.50 1.50
C GLN A 160 5.68 -13.00 0.63
N ASP A 161 5.78 -11.77 0.15
CA ASP A 161 4.79 -11.24 -0.76
C ASP A 161 4.89 -11.93 -2.12
N GLN A 162 3.79 -12.53 -2.56
CA GLN A 162 3.61 -13.05 -3.91
C GLN A 162 2.60 -12.22 -4.74
N SER A 163 2.15 -11.07 -4.23
CA SER A 163 1.11 -10.28 -4.88
C SER A 163 1.67 -9.46 -6.06
N ALA A 164 1.22 -9.80 -7.27
CA ALA A 164 1.50 -9.01 -8.45
C ALA A 164 0.89 -7.61 -8.32
N LYS A 165 1.65 -6.60 -8.75
CA LYS A 165 1.25 -5.20 -8.70
C LYS A 165 0.77 -4.72 -10.06
N TYR A 166 -0.23 -3.83 -10.05
CA TYR A 166 -0.61 -3.10 -11.23
C TYR A 166 0.25 -1.84 -11.34
N ARG A 167 0.90 -1.66 -12.50
CA ARG A 167 1.57 -0.41 -12.87
C ARG A 167 1.28 -0.06 -14.33
N PRO A 168 0.85 1.18 -14.64
CA PRO A 168 0.88 1.71 -15.99
C PRO A 168 2.33 1.81 -16.47
N SER A 169 2.62 1.32 -17.67
CA SER A 169 3.94 1.49 -18.27
C SER A 169 4.22 2.97 -18.54
N LYS A 170 5.36 3.46 -18.04
CA LYS A 170 5.87 4.83 -18.25
C LYS A 170 5.97 5.24 -19.73
N ASN A 171 6.04 4.29 -20.67
CA ASN A 171 6.28 4.57 -22.09
C ASN A 171 5.13 4.17 -23.04
N GLY A 172 3.92 3.86 -22.55
CA GLY A 172 2.77 3.44 -23.40
C GLY A 172 2.98 2.17 -24.27
N LYS A 173 4.23 1.70 -24.43
CA LYS A 173 4.68 0.60 -25.28
C LYS A 173 5.08 -0.65 -24.49
N ARG A 174 5.23 -0.56 -23.16
CA ARG A 174 5.41 -1.73 -22.30
C ARG A 174 4.07 -2.08 -21.68
N MET A 175 3.80 -3.36 -21.49
CA MET A 175 2.52 -3.84 -20.95
C MET A 175 2.28 -3.23 -19.56
N ALA A 176 1.02 -3.09 -19.14
CA ALA A 176 0.75 -3.14 -17.71
C ALA A 176 1.15 -4.55 -17.28
N GLN A 177 2.32 -4.67 -16.66
CA GLN A 177 2.83 -5.97 -16.24
C GLN A 177 2.28 -6.24 -14.85
N THR A 178 1.48 -7.30 -14.71
CA THR A 178 1.48 -8.07 -13.48
C THR A 178 2.81 -8.80 -13.41
N GLU A 179 3.60 -8.50 -12.40
CA GLU A 179 4.80 -9.28 -12.12
C GLU A 179 4.36 -10.59 -11.48
N ALA A 180 4.50 -11.70 -12.21
CA ALA A 180 4.27 -13.02 -11.64
C ALA A 180 5.29 -13.28 -10.51
N PRO A 181 4.88 -13.93 -9.40
CA PRO A 181 5.78 -14.31 -8.34
C PRO A 181 6.77 -15.34 -8.83
N ILE A 182 7.92 -15.33 -8.16
CA ILE A 182 9.00 -16.26 -8.40
C ILE A 182 8.69 -17.51 -7.57
N THR A 183 8.40 -18.63 -8.22
CA THR A 183 8.62 -19.94 -7.62
C THR A 183 10.13 -20.15 -7.57
N TYR A 184 10.71 -20.07 -6.37
CA TYR A 184 12.05 -20.59 -6.16
C TYR A 184 11.90 -22.11 -6.09
N ASP A 185 12.05 -22.79 -7.23
CA ASP A 185 12.33 -24.23 -7.25
C ASP A 185 13.78 -24.40 -6.78
N ASP A 186 13.98 -24.43 -5.47
CA ASP A 186 15.28 -24.79 -4.87
C ASP A 186 15.28 -26.24 -4.35
N ASP A 187 14.29 -27.06 -4.71
CA ASP A 187 14.26 -28.51 -4.49
C ASP A 187 13.34 -29.21 -5.52
N MET A 188 13.76 -29.28 -6.78
CA MET A 188 13.22 -30.31 -7.69
C MET A 188 13.98 -31.62 -7.46
N MET A 189 13.57 -32.35 -6.42
CA MET A 189 13.81 -33.78 -6.31
C MET A 189 12.54 -34.50 -6.75
N ASP A 190 12.63 -35.31 -7.80
CA ASP A 190 11.59 -36.26 -8.19
C ASP A 190 11.31 -37.18 -6.98
N ILE A 191 10.16 -36.99 -6.34
CA ILE A 191 9.60 -37.97 -5.41
C ILE A 191 8.39 -38.56 -6.10
N ASP A 192 8.61 -39.71 -6.74
CA ASP A 192 7.55 -40.69 -6.96
C ASP A 192 7.19 -41.26 -5.57
N ASP A 193 6.12 -40.77 -4.94
CA ASP A 193 5.42 -41.62 -3.97
C ASP A 193 3.96 -41.21 -3.71
N ASP A 194 3.18 -42.26 -3.54
CA ASP A 194 1.74 -42.36 -3.39
C ASP A 194 1.19 -41.70 -2.11
N GLY A 195 -0.06 -41.25 -2.20
CA GLY A 195 -1.00 -41.44 -1.09
C GLY A 195 -0.96 -40.44 0.08
N GLY A 196 -1.67 -39.33 -0.10
CA GLY A 196 -2.62 -38.83 0.91
C GLY A 196 -2.07 -38.24 2.21
N SER A 197 -1.92 -36.92 2.24
CA SER A 197 -2.24 -36.10 3.43
C SER A 197 -2.46 -34.65 3.01
N VAL A 198 -3.72 -34.27 2.86
CA VAL A 198 -4.16 -32.89 2.64
C VAL A 198 -4.03 -32.12 3.95
N THR A 199 -2.87 -31.52 4.20
CA THR A 199 -2.74 -30.40 5.13
C THR A 199 -2.93 -29.11 4.35
N SER A 200 -4.03 -28.43 4.64
CA SER A 200 -4.53 -27.19 4.07
C SER A 200 -3.47 -26.08 4.11
N SER A 201 -2.65 -25.99 3.07
CA SER A 201 -1.87 -24.80 2.79
C SER A 201 -2.84 -23.70 2.34
N VAL A 202 -2.81 -22.58 3.05
CA VAL A 202 -3.46 -21.34 2.63
C VAL A 202 -2.78 -20.95 1.30
N GLU A 203 -3.39 -21.32 0.18
CA GLU A 203 -2.96 -20.89 -1.15
C GLU A 203 -3.11 -19.37 -1.22
N ASP A 204 -2.05 -18.66 -0.88
CA ASP A 204 -1.93 -17.22 -1.08
C ASP A 204 -2.08 -16.93 -2.58
N TYR A 205 -3.19 -16.26 -2.90
CA TYR A 205 -3.59 -16.02 -4.27
C TYR A 205 -2.69 -14.96 -4.85
N VAL A 206 -2.02 -15.36 -5.92
CA VAL A 206 -1.21 -14.52 -6.78
C VAL A 206 -2.14 -13.83 -7.78
N PRO A 207 -2.22 -12.49 -7.80
CA PRO A 207 -2.89 -11.75 -8.86
C PRO A 207 -2.21 -12.05 -10.21
N SER A 208 -2.78 -12.95 -11.01
CA SER A 208 -2.25 -13.27 -12.33
C SER A 208 -2.59 -12.16 -13.35
N HIS A 209 -3.60 -11.35 -13.07
CA HIS A 209 -4.18 -10.37 -13.99
C HIS A 209 -4.07 -8.91 -13.51
N ALA A 210 -3.87 -7.97 -14.44
CA ALA A 210 -3.75 -6.53 -14.14
C ALA A 210 -4.99 -5.96 -13.42
N LEU A 211 -6.17 -6.51 -13.73
CA LEU A 211 -7.42 -6.15 -13.04
C LEU A 211 -7.43 -6.61 -11.58
N ASP A 212 -6.85 -7.77 -11.26
CA ASP A 212 -6.83 -8.28 -9.88
C ASP A 212 -5.94 -7.43 -9.00
N ALA A 213 -4.76 -7.08 -9.52
CA ALA A 213 -3.83 -6.20 -8.83
C ALA A 213 -4.40 -4.78 -8.64
N LEU A 214 -5.05 -4.23 -9.68
CA LEU A 214 -5.73 -2.94 -9.58
C LEU A 214 -6.89 -3.01 -8.58
N HIS A 215 -7.66 -4.09 -8.58
CA HIS A 215 -8.80 -4.28 -7.68
C HIS A 215 -8.34 -4.28 -6.21
N LEU A 216 -7.27 -5.00 -5.88
CA LEU A 216 -6.70 -4.99 -4.54
C LEU A 216 -6.20 -3.60 -4.12
N GLN A 217 -5.56 -2.85 -5.02
CA GLN A 217 -5.14 -1.47 -4.75
C GLN A 217 -6.33 -0.55 -4.46
N ILE A 218 -7.44 -0.71 -5.18
CA ILE A 218 -8.68 0.04 -4.95
C ILE A 218 -9.24 -0.30 -3.57
N ILE A 219 -9.34 -1.59 -3.22
CA ILE A 219 -9.82 -2.05 -1.92
C ILE A 219 -9.01 -1.40 -0.80
N ASP A 220 -7.68 -1.52 -0.85
CA ASP A 220 -6.79 -1.00 0.19
C ASP A 220 -6.85 0.53 0.29
N HIS A 221 -6.86 1.24 -0.84
CA HIS A 221 -6.94 2.71 -0.84
C HIS A 221 -8.29 3.21 -0.32
N PHE A 222 -9.40 2.71 -0.86
CA PHE A 222 -10.72 3.21 -0.49
C PHE A 222 -11.15 2.78 0.91
N LEU A 223 -10.66 1.65 1.45
CA LEU A 223 -10.86 1.34 2.87
C LEU A 223 -10.29 2.45 3.77
N LEU A 224 -9.07 2.92 3.49
CA LEU A 224 -8.45 4.00 4.26
C LEU A 224 -9.18 5.34 4.09
N VAL A 225 -9.50 5.69 2.85
CA VAL A 225 -10.22 6.96 2.56
C VAL A 225 -11.61 6.96 3.18
N LEU A 226 -12.35 5.85 3.11
CA LEU A 226 -13.67 5.72 3.72
C LEU A 226 -13.59 5.76 5.25
N LYS A 227 -12.58 5.12 5.87
CA LYS A 227 -12.35 5.24 7.32
C LYS A 227 -12.14 6.69 7.73
N GLU A 228 -11.33 7.46 7.00
CA GLU A 228 -11.10 8.87 7.33
C GLU A 228 -12.36 9.73 7.10
N LEU A 229 -13.15 9.44 6.07
CA LEU A 229 -14.44 10.08 5.84
C LEU A 229 -15.42 9.81 6.99
N VAL A 230 -15.54 8.54 7.39
CA VAL A 230 -16.35 8.11 8.53
C VAL A 230 -15.88 8.78 9.82
N TYR A 231 -14.57 8.85 10.06
CA TYR A 231 -14.00 9.51 11.23
C TYR A 231 -14.47 10.98 11.31
N ARG A 232 -14.37 11.73 10.22
CA ARG A 232 -14.86 13.11 10.16
C ARG A 232 -16.38 13.21 10.37
N ALA A 233 -17.15 12.35 9.71
CA ALA A 233 -18.60 12.31 9.87
C ALA A 233 -19.03 11.93 11.31
N ARG A 234 -18.25 11.09 12.01
CA ARG A 234 -18.46 10.77 13.43
C ARG A 234 -18.19 11.96 14.34
N GLN A 235 -17.11 12.71 14.08
CA GLN A 235 -16.78 13.90 14.86
C GLN A 235 -17.86 14.98 14.72
N GLU A 236 -18.33 15.21 13.49
CA GLU A 236 -19.42 16.15 13.22
C GLU A 236 -20.73 15.74 13.90
N ALA A 237 -21.09 14.45 13.82
CA ALA A 237 -22.27 13.91 14.46
C ALA A 237 -22.13 13.69 15.98
N ARG A 238 -20.96 13.97 16.57
CA ARG A 238 -20.59 13.67 17.97
C ARG A 238 -20.84 12.20 18.36
N ASP A 239 -20.66 11.29 17.40
CA ASP A 239 -20.98 9.87 17.55
C ASP A 239 -19.75 9.08 18.02
N ALA A 240 -19.34 9.35 19.26
CA ALA A 240 -18.18 8.72 19.92
C ALA A 240 -18.58 7.61 20.91
N ALA A 241 -19.78 7.04 20.75
CA ALA A 241 -20.27 6.01 21.67
C ALA A 241 -19.36 4.76 21.64
N PRO A 242 -19.11 4.13 22.81
CA PRO A 242 -18.38 2.88 22.89
C PRO A 242 -19.15 1.75 22.18
N PRO A 243 -18.45 0.68 21.75
CA PRO A 243 -19.11 -0.45 21.10
C PRO A 243 -20.17 -1.06 22.01
N THR A 244 -21.34 -1.35 21.43
CA THR A 244 -22.48 -1.95 22.13
C THR A 244 -22.48 -3.45 21.90
N GLN A 245 -22.63 -4.24 22.98
CA GLN A 245 -22.68 -5.71 22.92
C GLN A 245 -24.05 -6.27 22.45
N SER A 246 -25.00 -5.39 22.12
CA SER A 246 -26.34 -5.79 21.70
C SER A 246 -26.30 -6.50 20.34
N GLN A 247 -26.89 -7.69 20.28
CA GLN A 247 -27.04 -8.47 19.05
C GLN A 247 -27.99 -7.85 18.02
N TYR A 248 -28.72 -6.79 18.39
CA TYR A 248 -29.61 -6.05 17.49
C TYR A 248 -28.99 -4.73 17.00
N ALA A 249 -27.84 -4.32 17.54
CA ALA A 249 -27.14 -3.12 17.07
C ALA A 249 -26.57 -3.35 15.66
N PRO A 250 -26.45 -2.33 14.79
CA PRO A 250 -25.75 -2.45 13.51
C PRO A 250 -24.33 -3.02 13.66
N ARG A 251 -23.80 -3.73 12.65
CA ARG A 251 -22.47 -4.39 12.72
C ARG A 251 -21.37 -3.42 13.18
N TYR A 252 -21.33 -2.22 12.60
CA TYR A 252 -20.36 -1.18 12.94
C TYR A 252 -20.44 -0.71 14.41
N ARG A 253 -21.60 -0.81 15.08
CA ARG A 253 -21.78 -0.46 16.50
C ARG A 253 -21.24 -1.53 17.45
N ARG A 254 -21.02 -2.76 16.96
CA ARG A 254 -20.53 -3.88 17.79
C ARG A 254 -19.01 -3.97 17.83
N LYS A 255 -18.33 -3.33 16.88
CA LYS A 255 -16.88 -3.35 16.72
C LYS A 255 -16.28 -2.01 17.09
N GLU A 256 -15.03 -2.03 17.56
CA GLU A 256 -14.25 -0.81 17.70
C GLU A 256 -13.95 -0.18 16.34
N PHE A 257 -13.84 1.15 16.30
CA PHE A 257 -13.66 1.90 15.04
C PHE A 257 -12.46 1.43 14.20
N HIS A 258 -11.36 1.10 14.87
CA HIS A 258 -10.13 0.70 14.19
C HIS A 258 -10.28 -0.61 13.42
N SER A 259 -11.16 -1.51 13.89
CA SER A 259 -11.43 -2.82 13.28
C SER A 259 -12.58 -2.82 12.28
N TRP A 260 -13.11 -1.65 11.90
CA TRP A 260 -14.15 -1.56 10.89
C TRP A 260 -13.63 -2.02 9.53
N ASP A 261 -14.44 -2.80 8.82
CA ASP A 261 -14.23 -3.17 7.43
C ASP A 261 -14.92 -2.14 6.49
N VAL A 262 -14.85 -2.36 5.17
CA VAL A 262 -15.52 -1.45 4.21
C VAL A 262 -17.04 -1.46 4.40
N GLY A 263 -17.62 -2.63 4.70
CA GLY A 263 -19.06 -2.78 4.94
C GLY A 263 -19.51 -1.96 6.15
N ASP A 264 -18.79 -2.06 7.27
CA ASP A 264 -19.04 -1.29 8.48
C ASP A 264 -18.98 0.23 8.20
N CYS A 265 -18.03 0.68 7.38
CA CYS A 265 -17.91 2.08 6.98
C CYS A 265 -19.10 2.54 6.14
N LEU A 266 -19.52 1.75 5.14
CA LEU A 266 -20.63 2.08 4.26
C LEU A 266 -21.98 2.05 5.00
N ASP A 267 -22.19 1.08 5.89
CA ASP A 267 -23.39 0.99 6.74
C ASP A 267 -23.51 2.23 7.64
N TYR A 268 -22.40 2.69 8.23
CA TYR A 268 -22.40 3.92 9.01
C TYR A 268 -22.72 5.14 8.16
N LEU A 269 -22.08 5.30 7.00
CA LEU A 269 -22.35 6.42 6.09
C LEU A 269 -23.81 6.40 5.61
N GLY A 270 -24.33 5.22 5.26
CA GLY A 270 -25.73 4.97 4.90
C GLY A 270 -26.73 5.36 5.99
N SER A 271 -26.37 5.19 7.26
CA SER A 271 -27.20 5.62 8.38
C SER A 271 -27.29 7.14 8.52
N LYS A 272 -26.31 7.89 7.99
CA LYS A 272 -26.29 9.37 8.02
C LYS A 272 -26.89 9.98 6.76
N LYS A 273 -26.58 9.43 5.59
CA LYS A 273 -27.10 9.85 4.29
C LYS A 273 -27.40 8.62 3.44
N PRO A 274 -28.57 8.53 2.80
CA PRO A 274 -28.92 7.36 2.00
C PRO A 274 -27.95 7.21 0.82
N LEU A 275 -27.26 6.06 0.79
CA LEU A 275 -26.36 5.71 -0.30
C LEU A 275 -27.16 5.12 -1.46
N LYS A 276 -26.70 5.38 -2.69
CA LYS A 276 -27.28 4.78 -3.90
C LYS A 276 -26.90 3.31 -3.95
N ASP A 277 -27.88 2.44 -4.11
CA ASP A 277 -27.63 1.02 -4.35
C ASP A 277 -26.91 0.83 -5.68
N SER A 278 -25.86 0.01 -5.65
CA SER A 278 -25.09 -0.37 -6.84
C SER A 278 -25.19 -1.87 -7.09
N GLN A 279 -25.09 -2.28 -8.35
CA GLN A 279 -24.93 -3.68 -8.72
C GLN A 279 -23.56 -3.88 -9.38
N PRO A 280 -22.61 -4.60 -8.73
CA PRO A 280 -22.68 -5.18 -7.38
C PRO A 280 -22.69 -4.12 -6.28
N SER A 281 -23.06 -4.53 -5.06
CA SER A 281 -22.99 -3.62 -3.91
C SER A 281 -21.53 -3.21 -3.64
N LEU A 282 -21.33 -1.97 -3.20
CA LEU A 282 -20.00 -1.44 -2.87
C LEU A 282 -19.27 -2.32 -1.83
N SER A 283 -19.99 -2.82 -0.82
CA SER A 283 -19.42 -3.69 0.21
C SER A 283 -18.98 -5.04 -0.35
N THR A 284 -19.68 -5.60 -1.34
CA THR A 284 -19.26 -6.84 -2.00
C THR A 284 -18.07 -6.63 -2.94
N PHE A 285 -18.06 -5.54 -3.70
CA PHE A 285 -16.94 -5.27 -4.60
C PHE A 285 -15.67 -4.98 -3.82
N LEU A 286 -15.74 -4.13 -2.80
CA LEU A 286 -14.60 -3.73 -1.99
C LEU A 286 -14.23 -4.74 -0.88
N LEU A 287 -14.80 -5.93 -0.91
CA LEU A 287 -14.52 -6.96 0.08
C LEU A 287 -13.12 -7.53 -0.14
N ARG A 288 -12.34 -7.71 0.93
CA ARG A 288 -11.05 -8.40 0.83
C ARG A 288 -11.23 -9.91 0.89
N ARG A 289 -10.27 -10.66 0.34
CA ARG A 289 -10.23 -12.12 0.46
C ARG A 289 -10.18 -12.48 1.94
N ASN A 290 -11.02 -13.43 2.36
CA ASN A 290 -11.18 -13.94 3.73
C ASN A 290 -12.06 -13.11 4.69
N GLU A 291 -12.70 -12.02 4.25
CA GLU A 291 -13.57 -11.23 5.14
C GLU A 291 -15.01 -11.74 5.23
N ASP A 292 -15.63 -12.17 4.11
CA ASP A 292 -17.01 -12.68 4.09
C ASP A 292 -17.29 -13.52 2.81
N ARG A 293 -18.43 -14.22 2.75
CA ARG A 293 -18.88 -14.94 1.53
C ARG A 293 -19.22 -13.93 0.42
N GLY A 294 -18.73 -14.18 -0.80
CA GLY A 294 -19.07 -13.37 -1.98
C GLY A 294 -17.90 -12.58 -2.57
N TRP A 295 -16.70 -12.72 -2.02
CA TRP A 295 -15.47 -12.19 -2.63
C TRP A 295 -15.29 -12.71 -4.06
N ARG A 296 -14.81 -11.85 -4.96
CA ARG A 296 -14.50 -12.17 -6.35
C ARG A 296 -13.19 -11.50 -6.79
N ARG A 297 -12.50 -12.08 -7.77
CA ARG A 297 -11.29 -11.50 -8.35
C ARG A 297 -11.66 -10.27 -9.19
N GLY A 298 -10.69 -9.39 -9.42
CA GLY A 298 -10.89 -8.19 -10.23
C GLY A 298 -11.33 -8.52 -11.67
N GLN A 299 -10.79 -9.60 -12.24
CA GLN A 299 -11.15 -10.10 -13.58
C GLN A 299 -12.53 -10.76 -13.64
N ASP A 300 -13.06 -11.26 -12.51
CA ASP A 300 -14.38 -11.91 -12.45
C ASP A 300 -15.51 -10.87 -12.50
N TRP A 301 -15.19 -9.60 -12.30
CA TRP A 301 -16.13 -8.49 -12.40
C TRP A 301 -16.24 -7.99 -13.83
N PRO A 302 -17.46 -7.92 -14.41
CA PRO A 302 -17.64 -7.34 -15.73
C PRO A 302 -17.32 -5.84 -15.70
N ARG A 303 -16.91 -5.28 -16.84
CA ARG A 303 -16.59 -3.84 -16.94
C ARG A 303 -17.70 -2.93 -16.40
N GLN A 304 -18.96 -3.27 -16.66
CA GLN A 304 -20.11 -2.51 -16.13
C GLN A 304 -20.14 -2.49 -14.60
N ALA A 305 -19.75 -3.58 -13.92
CA ALA A 305 -19.67 -3.63 -12.46
C ALA A 305 -18.63 -2.64 -11.92
N TRP A 306 -17.47 -2.54 -12.58
CA TRP A 306 -16.45 -1.55 -12.23
C TRP A 306 -16.96 -0.12 -12.39
N GLU A 307 -17.61 0.18 -13.52
CA GLU A 307 -18.16 1.51 -13.78
C GLU A 307 -19.26 1.88 -12.77
N ASN A 308 -20.18 0.95 -12.46
CA ASN A 308 -21.23 1.14 -11.46
C ASN A 308 -20.66 1.41 -10.06
N VAL A 309 -19.60 0.70 -9.67
CA VAL A 309 -18.94 0.89 -8.37
C VAL A 309 -18.23 2.23 -8.29
N LEU A 310 -17.53 2.65 -9.35
CA LEU A 310 -16.89 3.96 -9.40
C LEU A 310 -17.92 5.10 -9.32
N GLU A 311 -19.06 4.97 -9.99
CA GLU A 311 -20.18 5.93 -9.90
C GLU A 311 -20.80 5.96 -8.50
N ALA A 312 -20.96 4.80 -7.86
CA ALA A 312 -21.47 4.72 -6.49
C ALA A 312 -20.49 5.36 -5.48
N LEU A 313 -19.18 5.13 -5.63
CA LEU A 313 -18.16 5.83 -4.84
C LEU A 313 -18.15 7.34 -5.11
N GLU A 314 -18.38 7.77 -6.34
CA GLU A 314 -18.50 9.19 -6.70
C GLU A 314 -19.74 9.83 -6.07
N THR A 315 -20.83 9.08 -5.99
CA THR A 315 -22.05 9.48 -5.28
C THR A 315 -21.76 9.66 -3.78
N VAL A 316 -21.04 8.72 -3.14
CA VAL A 316 -20.59 8.85 -1.74
C VAL A 316 -19.74 10.12 -1.57
N GLY A 317 -18.72 10.31 -2.43
CA GLY A 317 -17.86 11.49 -2.40
C GLY A 317 -18.64 12.79 -2.54
N THR A 318 -19.62 12.84 -3.45
CA THR A 318 -20.44 14.04 -3.70
C THR A 318 -21.39 14.33 -2.54
N GLN A 319 -22.08 13.31 -2.03
CA GLN A 319 -23.05 13.46 -0.92
C GLN A 319 -22.38 13.96 0.36
N PHE A 320 -21.15 13.55 0.62
CA PHE A 320 -20.37 13.98 1.77
C PHE A 320 -19.42 15.15 1.47
N GLN A 321 -19.47 15.71 0.25
CA GLN A 321 -18.60 16.79 -0.21
C GLN A 321 -17.10 16.52 0.03
N ASP A 322 -16.71 15.26 -0.13
CA ASP A 322 -15.36 14.82 0.18
C ASP A 322 -14.43 14.96 -1.02
N GLY A 323 -13.58 15.99 -0.99
CA GLY A 323 -12.60 16.24 -2.04
C GLY A 323 -11.57 15.11 -2.21
N VAL A 324 -11.27 14.33 -1.16
CA VAL A 324 -10.25 13.26 -1.22
C VAL A 324 -10.78 12.05 -1.99
N VAL A 325 -12.01 11.62 -1.71
CA VAL A 325 -12.71 10.56 -2.46
C VAL A 325 -12.83 10.97 -3.93
N LEU A 326 -13.34 12.17 -4.21
CA LEU A 326 -13.58 12.64 -5.57
C LEU A 326 -12.27 12.76 -6.38
N ALA A 327 -11.22 13.32 -5.79
CA ALA A 327 -9.92 13.41 -6.44
C ALA A 327 -9.33 12.02 -6.72
N SER A 328 -9.44 11.08 -5.77
CA SER A 328 -8.98 9.71 -5.95
C SER A 328 -9.70 9.01 -7.11
N LEU A 329 -11.01 9.21 -7.25
CA LEU A 329 -11.80 8.64 -8.33
C LEU A 329 -11.46 9.26 -9.70
N ALA A 330 -11.24 10.58 -9.75
CA ALA A 330 -10.85 11.27 -10.97
C ALA A 330 -9.54 10.70 -11.56
N GLU A 331 -8.61 10.32 -10.70
CA GLU A 331 -7.32 9.72 -11.09
C GLU A 331 -7.41 8.23 -11.38
N LEU A 332 -8.29 7.51 -10.69
CA LEU A 332 -8.49 6.07 -10.90
C LEU A 332 -9.20 5.75 -12.22
N LYS A 333 -10.19 6.57 -12.62
CA LYS A 333 -11.00 6.35 -13.83
C LYS A 333 -10.15 6.13 -15.10
N PRO A 334 -9.12 6.94 -15.41
CA PRO A 334 -8.20 6.67 -16.52
C PRO A 334 -7.52 5.31 -16.43
N HIS A 335 -7.02 4.93 -15.25
CA HIS A 335 -6.32 3.66 -15.07
C HIS A 335 -7.23 2.45 -15.33
N VAL A 336 -8.48 2.49 -14.85
CA VAL A 336 -9.46 1.42 -15.10
C VAL A 336 -9.74 1.29 -16.60
N LYS A 337 -9.94 2.41 -17.32
CA LYS A 337 -10.12 2.43 -18.77
C LYS A 337 -8.91 1.85 -19.51
N ASP A 338 -7.70 2.22 -19.10
CA ASP A 338 -6.45 1.74 -19.69
C ASP A 338 -6.23 0.23 -19.51
N VAL A 339 -6.69 -0.35 -18.38
CA VAL A 339 -6.60 -1.81 -18.18
C VAL A 339 -7.59 -2.54 -19.08
N PHE A 340 -8.84 -2.06 -19.15
CA PHE A 340 -9.86 -2.69 -20.00
C PHE A 340 -9.60 -2.50 -21.51
N ALA A 341 -8.86 -1.48 -21.91
CA ALA A 341 -8.49 -1.25 -23.31
C ALA A 341 -7.36 -2.20 -23.80
N LYS A 342 -6.66 -2.89 -22.89
CA LYS A 342 -5.59 -3.82 -23.26
C LYS A 342 -6.18 -5.17 -23.65
N PRO A 343 -5.58 -5.86 -24.65
CA PRO A 343 -6.04 -7.19 -25.04
C PRO A 343 -5.88 -8.13 -23.85
N LEU A 344 -7.01 -8.53 -23.27
CA LEU A 344 -7.07 -9.52 -22.20
C LEU A 344 -6.53 -10.83 -22.78
N ARG A 345 -5.48 -11.40 -22.18
CA ARG A 345 -5.06 -12.75 -22.55
C ARG A 345 -6.23 -13.67 -22.19
N PRO A 346 -6.70 -14.54 -23.11
CA PRO A 346 -7.72 -15.50 -22.77
C PRO A 346 -7.19 -16.38 -21.64
N THR A 347 -7.85 -16.32 -20.49
CA THR A 347 -7.70 -17.31 -19.42
C THR A 347 -8.21 -18.63 -19.99
N GLY A 348 -7.32 -19.61 -20.12
CA GLY A 348 -7.67 -20.95 -20.60
C GLY A 348 -8.78 -21.55 -19.75
N MET A 349 -9.70 -22.26 -20.43
CA MET A 349 -10.61 -23.23 -19.82
C MET A 349 -9.84 -24.41 -19.24
#